data_AF-A0A3A4WZ77-F1
#
_entry.id   AF-A0A3A4WZ77-F1
#
_cell.length_a   1.000
_cell.length_b   1.000
_cell.length_c   1.000
_cell.angle_alpha   90.00
_cell.angle_beta   90.00
_cell.angle_gamma   90.00
#
_symmetry.space_group_name_H-M   'P 1'
#
loop_
_entity.id
_entity.type
_entity.pdbx_description
1 polymer ?
#
loop_
_entity_poly.entity_id
_entity_poly.type
_entity_poly.pdbx_seq_one_letter_code
_entity_poly.pdbx_strand_id
1 'polypeptide(L)'
;MKSCRHTNLVLLPETSLRLRCRHCHLTLKAEELEGGYCPECFETERVKRVDFEKLESSAATRYQCEACGAIIEYSVHSADGNLK
;
A
#
# COMPACT_ATOMS: atom_id res chain seq x y z
N MET A 1 14.99 -13.65 1.04
CA MET A 1 15.53 -12.79 -0.02
C MET A 1 15.41 -13.53 -1.35
N LYS A 2 14.50 -13.12 -2.23
CA LYS A 2 14.48 -13.61 -3.61
C LYS A 2 15.25 -12.61 -4.46
N SER A 3 16.47 -12.97 -4.83
CA SER A 3 17.28 -12.21 -5.78
C SER A 3 17.21 -12.93 -7.13
N CYS A 4 16.66 -12.27 -8.14
CA CYS A 4 16.80 -12.74 -9.52
C CYS A 4 17.91 -11.93 -10.21
N ARG A 5 18.69 -12.57 -11.08
CA ARG A 5 19.71 -11.91 -11.90
C ARG A 5 19.15 -11.32 -13.21
N HIS A 6 17.84 -11.39 -13.39
CA HIS A 6 17.18 -10.90 -14.59
C HIS A 6 17.05 -9.38 -14.55
N THR A 7 17.37 -8.73 -15.66
CA THR A 7 17.22 -7.29 -15.84
C THR A 7 15.79 -6.88 -16.23
N ASN A 8 14.92 -7.84 -16.52
CA ASN A 8 13.52 -7.58 -16.86
C ASN A 8 12.65 -7.51 -15.59
N LEU A 9 12.65 -6.33 -14.98
CA LEU A 9 11.92 -6.01 -13.76
C LEU A 9 10.82 -5.00 -14.09
N VAL A 10 9.57 -5.36 -13.86
CA VAL A 10 8.44 -4.44 -13.93
C VAL A 10 8.23 -3.84 -12.55
N LEU A 11 8.26 -2.51 -12.49
CA LEU A 11 7.87 -1.76 -11.31
C LEU A 11 6.37 -1.96 -11.10
N LEU A 12 6.01 -2.67 -10.03
CA LEU A 12 4.63 -2.69 -9.59
C LEU A 12 4.36 -1.35 -8.90
N PRO A 13 3.27 -0.63 -9.26
CA PRO A 13 2.92 0.60 -8.59
C PRO A 13 2.72 0.29 -7.11
N GLU A 14 3.65 0.79 -6.30
CA GLU A 14 3.52 0.83 -4.87
C GLU A 14 2.66 2.03 -4.46
N THR A 15 2.09 1.95 -3.27
CA THR A 15 1.37 3.02 -2.57
C THR A 15 -0.10 3.22 -2.92
N SER A 16 -0.89 2.14 -2.85
CA SER A 16 -2.28 2.32 -2.41
C SER A 16 -2.26 2.85 -0.98
N LEU A 17 -2.45 4.15 -0.80
CA LEU A 17 -2.67 4.80 0.50
C LEU A 17 -3.75 4.02 1.25
N ARG A 18 -3.36 3.35 2.34
CA ARG A 18 -4.33 2.60 3.16
C ARG A 18 -4.98 3.58 4.13
N LEU A 19 -6.29 3.52 4.18
CA LEU A 19 -7.13 4.28 5.08
C LEU A 19 -7.77 3.30 6.05
N ARG A 20 -7.75 3.64 7.33
CA ARG A 20 -8.43 2.87 8.37
C ARG A 20 -9.53 3.72 8.98
N CYS A 21 -10.78 3.26 8.91
CA CYS A 21 -11.87 3.96 9.59
C CYS A 21 -11.67 3.88 11.10
N ARG A 22 -11.74 5.01 11.83
CA ARG A 22 -11.56 5.01 13.29
C ARG A 22 -12.74 4.43 14.07
N HIS A 23 -13.85 4.12 13.38
CA HIS A 23 -15.08 3.65 14.02
C HIS A 23 -15.28 2.15 13.87
N CYS A 24 -15.31 1.64 12.64
CA CYS A 24 -15.41 0.20 12.39
C CYS A 24 -14.04 -0.49 12.33
N HIS A 25 -12.94 0.27 12.29
CA HIS A 25 -11.57 -0.23 12.11
C HIS A 25 -11.31 -0.88 10.75
N LEU A 26 -12.24 -0.76 9.80
CA LEU A 26 -12.08 -1.26 8.44
C LEU A 26 -10.89 -0.59 7.76
N THR A 27 -10.02 -1.41 7.17
CA THR A 27 -8.85 -0.96 6.42
C THR A 27 -9.11 -1.15 4.94
N LEU A 28 -9.07 -0.06 4.18
CA LEU A 28 -9.37 -0.03 2.76
C LEU A 28 -8.38 0.89 2.05
N LYS A 29 -8.27 0.79 0.73
CA LYS A 29 -7.39 1.69 -0.01
C LYS A 29 -8.10 3.00 -0.33
N ALA A 30 -7.35 4.09 -0.42
CA ALA A 30 -7.88 5.40 -0.81
C ALA A 30 -8.50 5.37 -2.22
N GLU A 31 -7.96 4.55 -3.12
CA GLU A 31 -8.52 4.27 -4.45
C GLU A 31 -9.88 3.54 -4.41
N GLU A 32 -10.15 2.74 -3.37
CA GLU A 32 -11.44 2.04 -3.19
C GLU A 32 -12.46 2.92 -2.43
N LEU A 33 -12.04 4.06 -1.90
CA LEU A 33 -12.88 5.01 -1.20
C LEU A 33 -13.51 6.03 -2.18
N GLU A 34 -14.27 5.55 -3.17
CA GLU A 34 -14.87 6.41 -4.21
C GLU A 34 -15.80 7.50 -3.67
N GLY A 35 -16.42 7.27 -2.49
CA GLY A 35 -17.40 8.19 -1.89
C GLY A 35 -16.86 9.12 -0.80
N GLY A 36 -15.60 8.98 -0.38
CA GLY A 36 -15.04 9.76 0.74
C GLY A 36 -15.63 9.42 2.13
N TYR A 37 -16.46 8.38 2.25
CA TYR A 37 -17.06 7.92 3.52
C TYR A 37 -17.02 6.39 3.63
N CYS A 38 -17.14 5.87 4.86
CA CYS A 38 -16.95 4.45 5.10
C CYS A 38 -18.21 3.68 4.67
N PRO A 39 -18.12 2.77 3.68
CA PRO A 39 -19.29 2.06 3.18
C PRO A 39 -19.92 1.17 4.26
N GLU A 40 -19.10 0.54 5.09
CA GLU A 40 -19.56 -0.37 6.15
C GLU A 40 -20.29 0.35 7.29
N CYS A 41 -19.87 1.57 7.65
CA CYS A 41 -20.61 2.40 8.61
C CYS A 41 -21.93 2.91 8.01
N PHE A 42 -21.96 3.17 6.71
CA PHE A 42 -23.19 3.55 6.03
C PHE A 42 -24.15 2.38 5.87
N GLU A 43 -23.66 1.17 5.67
CA GLU A 43 -24.51 -0.02 5.56
C GLU A 43 -25.05 -0.46 6.93
N THR A 44 -24.19 -0.52 7.95
CA THR A 44 -24.56 -0.96 9.30
C THR A 44 -25.34 0.10 10.07
N GLU A 45 -24.86 1.34 10.08
CA GLU A 45 -25.41 2.41 10.92
C GLU A 45 -26.10 3.51 10.12
N ARG A 46 -26.08 3.48 8.77
CA ARG A 46 -26.57 4.58 7.91
C ARG A 46 -25.89 5.92 8.19
N VAL A 47 -24.70 5.90 8.78
CA VAL A 47 -23.91 7.11 9.09
C VAL A 47 -22.75 7.25 8.10
N LYS A 48 -22.67 8.42 7.47
CA LYS A 48 -21.54 8.78 6.59
C LYS A 48 -20.35 9.23 7.44
N ARG A 49 -19.54 8.26 7.87
CA ARG A 49 -18.32 8.53 8.63
C ARG A 49 -17.16 8.82 7.68
N VAL A 50 -16.52 9.97 7.86
CA VAL A 50 -15.36 10.43 7.08
C VAL A 50 -14.07 10.42 7.90
N ASP A 51 -14.13 9.85 9.11
CA ASP A 51 -13.01 9.79 10.04
C ASP A 51 -12.12 8.58 9.70
N PHE A 52 -11.09 8.86 8.90
CA PHE A 52 -10.11 7.87 8.44
C PHE A 52 -8.72 8.23 8.91
N GLU A 53 -8.05 7.25 9.51
CA GLU A 53 -6.63 7.28 9.82
C GLU A 53 -5.85 6.83 8.60
N LYS A 54 -4.96 7.70 8.10
CA LYS A 54 -4.04 7.34 7.01
C LYS A 54 -2.98 6.41 7.58
N LEU A 55 -2.99 5.17 7.12
CA LEU A 55 -1.91 4.24 7.35
C LEU A 55 -0.86 4.51 6.28
N GLU A 56 0.27 5.09 6.69
CA GLU A 56 1.47 5.09 5.86
C GLU A 56 1.79 3.64 5.51
N SER A 57 1.51 3.28 4.25
CA SER A 57 2.08 2.06 3.70
C SER A 57 3.54 2.40 3.49
N SER A 58 4.41 1.78 4.30
CA SER A 58 5.85 1.78 4.06
C SER A 58 6.07 1.62 2.56
N ALA A 59 6.61 2.65 1.92
CA ALA A 59 6.87 2.74 0.48
C ALA A 59 7.92 1.68 0.10
N ALA A 60 7.48 0.43 0.14
CA ALA A 60 8.24 -0.71 -0.27
C ALA A 60 7.98 -0.87 -1.76
N THR A 61 8.98 -0.47 -2.54
CA THR A 61 8.96 -0.64 -3.98
C THR A 61 8.92 -2.10 -4.31
N ARG A 62 7.83 -2.52 -4.96
CA ARG A 62 7.67 -3.90 -5.40
C ARG A 62 8.08 -3.98 -6.86
N TYR A 63 9.02 -4.87 -7.15
CA TYR A 63 9.38 -5.23 -8.50
C TYR A 63 8.92 -6.66 -8.76
N GLN A 64 8.30 -6.89 -9.91
CA GLN A 64 8.02 -8.23 -10.40
C GLN A 64 8.94 -8.54 -11.57
N CYS A 65 9.68 -9.64 -11.46
CA CYS A 65 10.42 -10.16 -12.60
C CYS A 65 9.47 -10.92 -13.52
N GLU A 66 9.29 -10.47 -14.77
CA GLU A 66 8.46 -11.21 -15.74
C GLU A 66 9.10 -12.52 -16.20
N ALA A 67 10.44 -12.62 -16.14
CA ALA A 67 11.15 -13.82 -16.61
C ALA A 67 11.00 -15.02 -15.66
N CYS A 68 10.80 -14.79 -14.35
CA CYS A 68 10.72 -15.87 -13.36
C CYS A 68 9.57 -15.71 -12.35
N GLY A 69 8.75 -14.67 -12.49
CA GLY A 69 7.66 -14.35 -11.57
C GLY A 69 8.12 -13.99 -10.16
N ALA A 70 9.40 -13.66 -9.96
CA ALA A 70 9.92 -13.31 -8.65
C ALA A 70 9.40 -11.94 -8.21
N ILE A 71 8.80 -11.88 -7.04
CA ILE A 71 8.41 -10.63 -6.39
C ILE A 71 9.57 -10.19 -5.48
N ILE A 72 10.08 -9.00 -5.74
CA ILE A 72 11.18 -8.37 -5.01
C ILE A 72 10.59 -7.16 -4.29
N GLU A 73 10.68 -7.14 -2.97
CA GLU A 73 10.23 -6.02 -2.15
C GLU A 73 11.47 -5.24 -1.70
N TYR A 74 11.54 -3.97 -2.06
CA TYR A 74 12.60 -3.05 -1.67
C TYR A 74 12.02 -2.00 -0.74
N SER A 75 12.17 -2.21 0.57
CA SER A 75 11.82 -1.20 1.56
C SER A 75 12.98 -0.21 1.64
N VAL A 76 12.77 1.05 1.24
CA VAL A 76 13.73 2.12 1.53
C VAL A 76 13.79 2.34 3.05
N HIS A 77 14.70 1.63 3.73
CA HIS A 77 15.21 2.16 4.98
C HIS A 77 16.08 3.35 4.57
N SER A 78 15.64 4.57 4.88
CA SER A 78 16.49 5.75 4.73
C SER A 78 17.68 5.62 5.69
N ALA A 79 18.70 4.87 5.26
CA ALA A 79 20.04 4.89 5.80
C ALA A 79 20.90 5.56 4.74
N ASP A 80 20.81 6.90 4.74
CA ASP A 80 21.90 7.72 4.23
C ASP A 80 23.19 7.34 4.99
N GLY A 81 24.29 7.22 4.26
CA GLY A 81 25.64 7.14 4.83
C GLY A 81 26.35 5.80 4.66
N ASN A 82 27.02 5.63 3.52
CA ASN A 82 28.49 5.67 3.44
C ASN A 82 28.95 5.05 2.10
N LEU A 83 29.04 5.90 1.07
CA LEU A 83 29.95 5.66 -0.04
C LEU A 83 31.23 6.42 0.27
N LYS A 84 32.19 5.83 1.00
CA LYS A 84 33.66 6.02 0.84
C LYS A 84 34.41 4.81 1.38
#